data_AF-A0AA97HU87-F1
#
_entry.id   AF-A0AA97HU87-F1
#
_cell.length_a   1.000
_cell.length_b   1.000
_cell.length_c   1.000
_cell.angle_alpha   90.00
_cell.angle_beta   90.00
_cell.angle_gamma   90.00
#
_symmetry.space_group_name_H-M   'P 1'
#
loop_
_entity.id
_entity.type
_entity.pdbx_description
1 polymer ?
#
loop_
_entity_poly.entity_id
_entity_poly.type
_entity_poly.pdbx_seq_one_letter_code
_entity_poly.pdbx_strand_id
1 'polypeptide(L)'
;MKTLKFSSLSFYIKNIVLSFLGLILIAGIVMFILDNAPLTPPYTYLGIGSAILVVMFGAIIIGYCNASSAAKEKGAKPLYLHIVLIILLLITNTIGGDLSFLNNLLRELSYFIFLQIGVFIYMRKSKRI
;
A
#
# COMPACT_ATOMS: atom_id res chain seq x y z
N MET A 1 16.46 -19.88 23.48
CA MET A 1 15.39 -18.86 23.34
C MET A 1 15.88 -17.56 22.66
N LYS A 2 16.65 -17.65 21.56
CA LYS A 2 17.20 -16.49 20.80
C LYS A 2 16.72 -16.41 19.33
N THR A 3 15.92 -17.37 18.87
CA THR A 3 15.51 -17.51 17.45
C THR A 3 14.25 -16.74 17.09
N LEU A 4 13.39 -16.42 18.06
CA LEU A 4 12.10 -15.73 17.82
C LEU A 4 12.25 -14.29 17.30
N LYS A 5 13.22 -13.52 17.82
CA LYS A 5 13.42 -12.10 17.46
C LYS A 5 13.94 -11.91 16.02
N PHE A 6 14.71 -12.86 15.49
CA PHE A 6 15.23 -12.76 14.13
C PHE A 6 14.15 -13.00 13.07
N SER A 7 13.18 -13.88 13.37
CA SER A 7 12.10 -14.22 12.43
C SER A 7 11.16 -13.04 12.16
N SER A 8 10.76 -12.31 13.22
CA SER A 8 9.88 -11.15 13.09
C SER A 8 10.59 -9.93 12.48
N LEU A 9 11.86 -9.70 12.79
CA LEU A 9 12.63 -8.61 12.17
C LEU A 9 12.80 -8.84 10.66
N SER A 10 13.14 -10.07 10.26
CA SER A 10 13.25 -10.45 8.84
C SER A 10 11.93 -10.22 8.09
N PHE A 11 10.80 -10.54 8.72
CA PHE A 11 9.48 -10.22 8.19
C PHE A 11 9.30 -8.72 7.93
N TYR A 12 9.57 -7.86 8.92
CA TYR A 12 9.36 -6.41 8.75
C TYR A 12 10.26 -5.84 7.67
N ILE A 13 11.56 -6.17 7.66
CA ILE A 13 12.49 -5.65 6.63
C ILE A 13 12.03 -6.06 5.24
N LYS A 14 11.79 -7.36 5.03
CA LYS A 14 11.39 -7.90 3.74
C LYS A 14 10.10 -7.27 3.23
N ASN A 15 9.07 -7.21 4.08
CA ASN A 15 7.75 -6.74 3.67
C ASN A 15 7.68 -5.21 3.58
N ILE A 16 8.48 -4.45 4.36
CA ILE A 16 8.63 -3.00 4.17
C ILE A 16 9.17 -2.73 2.77
N VAL A 17 10.31 -3.32 2.43
CA VAL A 17 10.98 -3.07 1.14
C VAL A 17 10.06 -3.47 -0.02
N LEU A 18 9.48 -4.67 0.02
CA LEU A 18 8.64 -5.16 -1.06
C LEU A 18 7.33 -4.35 -1.22
N SER A 19 6.69 -3.99 -0.10
CA SER A 19 5.47 -3.18 -0.14
C SER A 19 5.75 -1.77 -0.63
N PHE A 20 6.86 -1.17 -0.20
CA PHE A 20 7.26 0.17 -0.62
C PHE A 20 7.57 0.21 -2.12
N LEU A 21 8.32 -0.76 -2.64
CA LEU A 21 8.55 -0.92 -4.08
C LEU A 21 7.23 -1.15 -4.84
N GLY A 22 6.31 -1.94 -4.29
CA GLY A 22 4.98 -2.13 -4.86
C GLY A 22 4.17 -0.83 -4.94
N LEU A 23 4.24 0.01 -3.91
CA LEU A 23 3.58 1.32 -3.90
C LEU A 23 4.21 2.29 -4.91
N ILE A 24 5.54 2.29 -5.06
CA ILE A 24 6.23 3.07 -6.10
C ILE A 24 5.79 2.60 -7.49
N LEU A 25 5.71 1.29 -7.73
CA LEU A 25 5.25 0.75 -9.00
C LEU A 25 3.81 1.16 -9.31
N ILE A 26 2.92 1.08 -8.32
CA ILE A 26 1.53 1.56 -8.45
C ILE A 26 1.50 3.04 -8.83
N ALA A 27 2.30 3.88 -8.16
CA ALA A 27 2.39 5.30 -8.47
C ALA A 27 2.87 5.55 -9.91
N GLY A 28 3.88 4.79 -10.37
CA GLY A 28 4.36 4.86 -11.75
C GLY A 28 3.28 4.47 -12.78
N ILE A 29 2.51 3.41 -12.51
CA ILE A 29 1.39 3.01 -13.38
C ILE A 29 0.30 4.08 -13.41
N VAL A 30 -0.02 4.67 -12.26
CA VAL A 30 -1.00 5.76 -12.16
C VAL A 30 -0.57 6.97 -12.97
N MET A 31 0.69 7.41 -12.83
CA MET A 31 1.24 8.51 -13.64
C MET A 31 1.14 8.18 -15.13
N PHE A 32 1.56 6.97 -15.53
CA PHE A 32 1.46 6.54 -16.93
C PHE A 32 0.02 6.59 -17.45
N ILE A 33 -0.97 6.12 -16.68
CA ILE A 33 -2.38 6.20 -17.06
C ILE A 33 -2.83 7.64 -17.26
N LEU A 34 -2.51 8.52 -16.30
CA LEU A 34 -2.97 9.90 -16.31
C LEU A 34 -2.29 10.71 -17.42
N ASP A 35 -1.00 10.50 -17.67
CA ASP A 35 -0.24 11.17 -18.74
C ASP A 35 -0.71 10.76 -20.15
N ASN A 36 -1.29 9.56 -20.29
CA ASN A 36 -1.80 9.04 -21.56
C ASN A 36 -3.31 9.14 -21.69
N ALA A 37 -4.03 9.66 -20.70
CA ALA A 37 -5.47 9.85 -20.77
C ALA A 37 -5.78 11.10 -21.63
N PRO A 38 -6.60 10.99 -22.69
CA PRO A 38 -7.02 12.14 -23.46
C PRO A 38 -7.74 13.16 -22.56
N LEU A 39 -7.42 14.45 -22.73
CA LEU A 39 -8.00 15.54 -21.93
C LEU A 39 -9.48 15.82 -22.24
N THR A 40 -10.04 15.17 -23.25
CA THR A 40 -11.44 15.34 -23.68
C THR A 40 -12.38 14.34 -22.99
N PRO A 41 -13.52 14.80 -22.44
CA PRO A 41 -14.57 13.90 -21.99
C PRO A 41 -15.07 13.00 -23.14
N PRO A 42 -15.43 11.73 -22.87
CA PRO A 42 -15.46 11.07 -21.55
C PRO A 42 -14.13 10.42 -21.13
N TYR A 43 -13.11 10.44 -22.00
CA TYR A 43 -11.88 9.67 -21.83
C TYR A 43 -11.05 10.13 -20.63
N THR A 44 -11.09 11.42 -20.28
CA THR A 44 -10.47 11.95 -19.06
C THR A 44 -11.00 11.25 -17.81
N TYR A 45 -12.31 11.06 -17.72
CA TYR A 45 -12.94 10.43 -16.56
C TYR A 45 -12.65 8.92 -16.50
N LEU A 46 -12.54 8.27 -17.66
CA LEU A 46 -12.11 6.87 -17.73
C LEU A 46 -10.67 6.70 -17.25
N GLY A 47 -9.77 7.60 -17.64
CA GLY A 47 -8.38 7.65 -17.16
C GLY A 47 -8.32 7.78 -15.64
N ILE A 48 -8.98 8.79 -15.08
CA ILE A 48 -9.05 9.01 -13.62
C ILE A 48 -9.65 7.80 -12.91
N GLY A 49 -10.77 7.28 -13.39
CA GLY A 49 -11.43 6.11 -12.80
C GLY A 49 -10.52 4.88 -12.79
N SER A 50 -9.82 4.61 -13.90
CA SER A 50 -8.87 3.49 -13.98
C SER A 50 -7.67 3.66 -13.04
N ALA A 51 -7.12 4.87 -12.91
CA ALA A 51 -6.04 5.17 -11.97
C ALA A 51 -6.47 4.92 -10.51
N ILE A 52 -7.69 5.34 -10.14
CA ILE A 52 -8.25 5.08 -8.80
C ILE A 52 -8.37 3.57 -8.55
N LEU A 53 -8.86 2.80 -9.51
CA LEU A 53 -8.98 1.35 -9.37
C LEU A 53 -7.62 0.67 -9.19
N VAL A 54 -6.59 1.10 -9.95
CA VAL A 54 -5.23 0.59 -9.81
C VAL A 54 -4.68 0.84 -8.41
N VAL A 55 -4.85 2.05 -7.87
CA VAL A 55 -4.48 2.38 -6.48
C VAL A 55 -5.20 1.49 -5.48
N MET A 56 -6.52 1.39 -5.60
CA MET A 56 -7.35 0.63 -4.66
C MET A 56 -6.97 -0.85 -4.64
N PHE A 57 -6.97 -1.50 -5.80
CA PHE A 57 -6.67 -2.93 -5.90
C PHE A 57 -5.20 -3.22 -5.57
N GLY A 58 -4.28 -2.37 -6.02
CA GLY A 58 -2.85 -2.51 -5.71
C GLY A 58 -2.59 -2.48 -4.21
N ALA A 59 -3.14 -1.48 -3.49
CA ALA A 59 -3.00 -1.39 -2.04
C ALA A 59 -3.68 -2.55 -1.31
N ILE A 60 -4.86 -2.99 -1.76
CA ILE A 60 -5.54 -4.17 -1.19
C ILE A 60 -4.69 -5.43 -1.35
N ILE A 61 -4.10 -5.66 -2.53
CA ILE A 61 -3.22 -6.82 -2.80
C ILE A 61 -2.00 -6.78 -1.88
N ILE A 62 -1.34 -5.63 -1.75
CA ILE A 62 -0.21 -5.45 -0.83
C ILE A 62 -0.62 -5.79 0.61
N GLY A 63 -1.74 -5.24 1.09
CA GLY A 63 -2.25 -5.51 2.43
C GLY A 63 -2.56 -6.99 2.67
N TYR A 64 -3.15 -7.66 1.69
CA TYR A 64 -3.43 -9.11 1.73
C TYR A 64 -2.13 -9.92 1.79
N CYS A 65 -1.14 -9.61 0.94
CA CYS A 65 0.16 -10.29 0.92
C CYS A 65 0.91 -10.10 2.24
N ASN A 66 0.89 -8.90 2.81
CA ASN A 66 1.49 -8.59 4.11
C ASN A 66 0.84 -9.39 5.24
N ALA A 67 -0.50 -9.50 5.24
CA ALA A 67 -1.23 -10.34 6.20
C ALA A 67 -0.89 -11.83 6.03
N SER A 68 -0.81 -12.31 4.80
CA SER A 68 -0.44 -13.69 4.50
C SER A 68 0.99 -14.02 4.90
N SER A 69 1.92 -13.08 4.75
CA SER A 69 3.30 -13.24 5.21
C SER A 69 3.37 -13.21 6.74
N ALA A 70 2.62 -12.31 7.39
CA ALA A 70 2.61 -12.20 8.84
C ALA A 70 2.05 -13.45 9.53
N ALA A 71 1.08 -14.14 8.91
CA ALA A 71 0.54 -15.38 9.44
C ALA A 71 1.57 -16.51 9.58
N LYS A 72 2.70 -16.44 8.86
CA LYS A 72 3.80 -17.42 8.94
C LYS A 72 4.77 -17.12 10.09
N GLU A 73 4.68 -15.95 10.71
CA GLU A 73 5.69 -15.41 11.62
C GLU A 73 5.06 -15.04 12.97
N LYS A 74 5.47 -15.73 14.04
CA LYS A 74 4.88 -15.53 15.38
C LYS A 74 5.11 -14.10 15.88
N GLY A 75 4.02 -13.36 16.13
CA GLY A 75 4.05 -12.01 16.68
C GLY A 75 4.22 -10.89 15.65
N ALA A 76 4.29 -11.21 14.35
CA ALA A 76 4.24 -10.20 13.30
C ALA A 76 2.84 -9.58 13.21
N LYS A 77 2.77 -8.25 13.14
CA LYS A 77 1.50 -7.52 12.96
C LYS A 77 1.58 -6.64 11.71
N PRO A 78 0.74 -6.90 10.68
CA PRO A 78 0.68 -6.07 9.47
C PRO A 78 0.38 -4.59 9.74
N LEU A 79 -0.35 -4.30 10.82
CA LEU A 79 -0.69 -2.94 11.21
C LEU A 79 0.56 -2.05 11.41
N TYR A 80 1.58 -2.55 12.12
CA TYR A 80 2.81 -1.76 12.35
C TYR A 80 3.58 -1.53 11.06
N LEU A 81 3.63 -2.55 10.20
CA LEU A 81 4.20 -2.45 8.86
C LEU A 81 3.50 -1.36 8.04
N HIS A 82 2.17 -1.34 8.04
CA HIS A 82 1.39 -0.35 7.29
C HIS A 82 1.60 1.07 7.83
N ILE A 83 1.64 1.26 9.15
CA ILE A 83 1.94 2.58 9.75
C ILE A 83 3.31 3.09 9.27
N VAL A 84 4.34 2.24 9.30
CA VAL A 84 5.67 2.61 8.82
C VAL A 84 5.65 2.96 7.33
N LEU A 85 4.95 2.19 6.50
CA LEU A 85 4.81 2.48 5.06
C LEU A 85 4.15 3.85 4.81
N ILE A 86 3.10 4.18 5.56
CA ILE A 86 2.43 5.49 5.42
C ILE A 86 3.34 6.64 5.83
N ILE A 87 4.11 6.48 6.90
CA ILE A 87 5.11 7.49 7.31
C ILE A 87 6.16 7.66 6.21
N LEU A 88 6.68 6.56 5.65
CA LEU A 88 7.66 6.61 4.57
C LEU A 88 7.09 7.31 3.33
N LEU A 89 5.87 6.98 2.90
CA LEU A 89 5.20 7.67 1.80
C LEU A 89 5.03 9.17 2.06
N LEU A 90 4.59 9.54 3.27
CA LEU A 90 4.40 10.93 3.64
C LEU A 90 5.74 11.70 3.59
N ILE A 91 6.83 11.10 4.08
CA ILE A 91 8.17 11.66 3.98
C ILE A 91 8.59 11.81 2.51
N THR A 92 8.42 10.76 1.68
CA THR A 92 8.77 10.80 0.26
C THR A 92 8.02 11.90 -0.48
N ASN A 93 6.72 12.04 -0.24
CA ASN A 93 5.90 13.06 -0.90
C ASN A 93 6.19 14.48 -0.37
N THR A 94 6.56 14.61 0.90
CA THR A 94 6.96 15.90 1.49
C THR A 94 8.31 16.37 0.97
N ILE A 95 9.29 15.45 0.83
CA ILE A 95 10.60 15.75 0.21
C ILE A 95 10.45 16.03 -1.29
N GLY A 96 9.53 15.33 -1.96
CA GLY A 96 9.23 15.47 -3.38
C GLY A 96 8.56 16.80 -3.78
N GLY A 97 8.26 17.68 -2.83
CA GLY A 97 7.90 19.08 -3.11
C GLY A 97 6.43 19.36 -3.41
N ASP A 98 5.51 18.44 -3.11
CA ASP A 98 4.07 18.69 -3.30
C ASP A 98 3.55 19.67 -2.22
N LEU A 99 2.97 20.80 -2.66
CA LEU A 99 2.69 22.01 -1.86
C LEU A 99 1.51 21.86 -0.90
N SER A 100 0.70 20.79 -1.00
CA SER A 100 -0.45 20.57 -0.11
C SER A 100 -0.25 19.38 0.82
N PHE A 101 0.34 19.65 1.99
CA PHE A 101 0.49 18.66 3.06
C PHE A 101 -0.83 17.96 3.41
N LEU A 102 -1.95 18.70 3.43
CA LEU A 102 -3.26 18.14 3.75
C LEU A 102 -3.74 17.13 2.69
N ASN A 103 -3.55 17.43 1.40
CA ASN A 103 -3.93 16.51 0.33
C ASN A 103 -3.08 15.24 0.36
N ASN A 104 -1.78 15.38 0.60
CA ASN A 104 -0.87 14.25 0.81
C ASN A 104 -1.33 13.41 2.00
N LEU A 105 -1.58 14.04 3.15
CA LEU A 105 -2.04 13.31 4.33
C LEU A 105 -3.34 12.51 4.07
N LEU A 106 -4.32 13.11 3.41
CA LEU A 106 -5.59 12.43 3.07
C LEU A 106 -5.40 11.26 2.10
N ARG A 107 -4.56 11.44 1.07
CA ARG A 107 -4.21 10.36 0.13
C ARG A 107 -3.49 9.22 0.85
N GLU A 108 -2.60 9.54 1.77
CA GLU A 108 -1.79 8.58 2.52
C GLU A 108 -2.66 7.80 3.52
N LEU A 109 -3.62 8.46 4.17
CA LEU A 109 -4.66 7.81 4.97
C LEU A 109 -5.57 6.92 4.12
N SER A 110 -5.85 7.29 2.88
CA SER A 110 -6.63 6.46 1.96
C SER A 110 -5.88 5.17 1.61
N TYR A 111 -4.57 5.24 1.32
CA TYR A 111 -3.73 4.05 1.15
C TYR A 111 -3.77 3.15 2.39
N PHE A 112 -3.71 3.74 3.59
CA PHE A 112 -3.79 2.99 4.84
C PHE A 112 -5.09 2.17 4.92
N ILE A 113 -6.23 2.79 4.59
CA ILE A 113 -7.53 2.11 4.59
C ILE A 113 -7.52 0.92 3.63
N PHE A 114 -7.05 1.08 2.39
CA PHE A 114 -7.00 0.00 1.42
C PHE A 114 -6.05 -1.14 1.84
N LEU A 115 -4.91 -0.81 2.44
CA LEU A 115 -4.01 -1.80 3.04
C LEU A 115 -4.73 -2.60 4.14
N GLN A 116 -5.51 -1.96 5.02
CA GLN A 116 -6.27 -2.66 6.06
C GLN A 116 -7.42 -3.51 5.49
N ILE A 117 -8.05 -3.07 4.40
CA ILE A 117 -9.05 -3.89 3.69
C ILE A 117 -8.41 -5.19 3.19
N GLY A 118 -7.20 -5.14 2.63
CA GLY A 118 -6.45 -6.32 2.24
C GLY A 118 -6.22 -7.31 3.40
N VAL A 119 -5.85 -6.80 4.57
CA VAL A 119 -5.70 -7.60 5.80
C VAL A 119 -7.03 -8.25 6.18
N PHE A 120 -8.11 -7.48 6.18
CA PHE A 120 -9.45 -7.96 6.52
C PHE A 120 -9.89 -9.11 5.58
N ILE A 121 -9.68 -8.96 4.27
CA ILE A 121 -9.99 -10.00 3.28
C ILE A 121 -9.22 -11.29 3.59
N TYR A 122 -7.91 -11.18 3.86
CA TYR A 122 -7.09 -12.33 4.22
C TYR A 122 -7.58 -13.03 5.50
N MET A 123 -7.84 -12.26 6.56
CA MET A 123 -8.32 -12.81 7.84
C MET A 123 -9.66 -13.53 7.68
N ARG A 124 -10.57 -12.99 6.87
CA ARG A 124 -11.88 -13.60 6.62
C ARG A 124 -11.76 -14.91 5.83
N LYS A 125 -10.84 -14.98 4.87
CA LYS A 125 -10.53 -16.22 4.13
C LYS A 125 -9.91 -17.27 5.04
N SER A 126 -8.92 -16.89 5.84
CA SER A 126 -8.19 -17.80 6.72
C SER A 126 -9.10 -18.43 7.79
N LYS A 127 -10.12 -17.71 8.28
CA LYS A 127 -11.12 -18.25 9.24
C LYS A 127 -12.14 -19.23 8.63
N ARG A 128 -12.23 -19.32 7.31
CA ARG A 128 -13.18 -20.20 6.60
C ARG A 128 -12.55 -21.54 6.18
N ILE A 129 -11.24 -21.68 6.34
CA ILE A 129 -10.45 -22.88 6.05
C ILE A 129 -10.11 -23.52 7.39
#